data_AF-A0A2E9PTH5-F1
#
_entry.id   AF-A0A2E9PTH5-F1
#
_cell.length_a   1.000
_cell.length_b   1.000
_cell.length_c   1.000
_cell.angle_alpha   90.00
_cell.angle_beta   90.00
_cell.angle_gamma   90.00
#
_symmetry.space_group_name_H-M   'P 1'
#
loop_
_entity.id
_entity.type
_entity.pdbx_description
1 polymer ?
#
loop_
_entity_poly.entity_id
_entity_poly.type
_entity_poly.pdbx_seq_one_letter_code
_entity_poly.pdbx_strand_id
1 'polypeptide(L)'
;MRHAGRHLLAAILWLAACQPVSAPGPAQISVRVIHDGESGTVTTAGSVVRDVLSELEISLGALDRVTPSEFTTLTKGMKITVTRVREKVESEEVLVPFEKQ
;
A
#
# COMPACT_ATOMS: atom_id res chain seq x y z
N MET A 1 -30.14 -67.93 8.36
CA MET A 1 -30.23 -67.00 9.52
C MET A 1 -28.92 -66.23 9.56
N ARG A 2 -28.87 -65.10 8.86
CA ARG A 2 -28.72 -63.73 9.41
C ARG A 2 -27.44 -63.53 10.25
N HIS A 3 -26.45 -62.90 9.63
CA HIS A 3 -25.50 -61.90 10.16
C HIS A 3 -24.54 -61.60 8.98
N ALA A 4 -24.88 -60.81 7.95
CA ALA A 4 -25.26 -59.40 7.96
C ALA A 4 -24.30 -58.55 8.82
N GLY A 5 -23.52 -57.69 8.16
CA GLY A 5 -22.75 -56.65 8.84
C GLY A 5 -21.25 -56.66 8.58
N ARG A 6 -20.84 -56.76 7.31
CA ARG A 6 -19.50 -56.38 6.84
C ARG A 6 -19.34 -54.86 6.99
N HIS A 7 -19.22 -54.38 8.23
CA HIS A 7 -19.07 -52.97 8.56
C HIS A 7 -17.60 -52.56 8.46
N LEU A 8 -17.32 -52.08 7.26
CA LEU A 8 -16.23 -51.30 6.69
C LEU A 8 -15.63 -50.13 7.54
N LEU A 9 -15.73 -50.09 8.87
CA LEU A 9 -15.45 -48.86 9.64
C LEU A 9 -14.44 -49.08 10.78
N ALA A 10 -13.23 -49.52 10.46
CA ALA A 10 -12.14 -49.62 11.45
C ALA A 10 -10.76 -49.31 10.84
N ALA A 11 -10.62 -48.19 10.13
CA ALA A 11 -9.30 -47.66 9.72
C ALA A 11 -9.43 -46.25 9.12
N ILE A 12 -9.66 -45.21 9.93
CA ILE A 12 -9.20 -43.82 9.73
C ILE A 12 -9.29 -43.16 11.12
N LEU A 13 -8.28 -43.43 11.95
CA LEU A 13 -8.04 -42.68 13.20
C LEU A 13 -6.53 -42.39 13.27
N TRP A 14 -5.97 -41.87 12.18
CA TRP A 14 -4.56 -41.51 11.97
C TRP A 14 -4.51 -40.22 11.14
N LEU A 15 -5.08 -39.12 11.63
CA LEU A 15 -4.92 -37.80 11.01
C LEU A 15 -4.30 -36.85 12.02
N ALA A 16 -3.07 -36.45 11.69
CA ALA A 16 -2.16 -35.64 12.46
C ALA A 16 -2.83 -34.44 13.13
N ALA A 17 -2.92 -34.48 14.46
CA ALA A 17 -3.19 -33.29 15.27
C ALA A 17 -1.87 -32.53 15.52
N CYS A 18 -1.26 -31.99 14.46
CA CYS A 18 -0.37 -30.84 14.59
C CYS A 18 -1.14 -29.65 14.05
N GLN A 19 -2.00 -29.05 14.87
CA GLN A 19 -2.47 -27.71 14.55
C GLN A 19 -1.26 -26.78 14.66
N PRO A 20 -0.85 -26.07 13.60
CA PRO A 20 0.21 -25.08 13.73
C PRO A 20 -0.31 -24.00 14.69
N VAL A 21 0.43 -23.75 15.76
CA VAL A 21 0.16 -22.61 16.63
C VAL A 21 0.34 -21.36 15.78
N SER A 22 -0.75 -20.64 15.51
CA SER A 22 -0.70 -19.37 14.79
C SER A 22 0.10 -18.39 15.65
N ALA A 23 1.36 -18.15 15.29
CA ALA A 23 2.14 -17.06 15.87
C ALA A 23 1.40 -15.74 15.59
N PRO A 24 1.37 -14.79 16.55
CA PRO A 24 0.86 -13.46 16.27
C PRO A 24 1.67 -12.88 15.09
N GLY A 25 0.95 -12.56 14.00
CA GLY A 25 1.55 -11.94 12.82
C GLY A 25 2.17 -10.58 13.14
N PRO A 26 2.97 -10.01 12.21
CA PRO A 26 3.52 -8.67 12.38
C PRO A 26 2.39 -7.66 12.66
N ALA A 27 2.65 -6.70 13.55
CA ALA A 27 1.69 -5.66 13.88
C ALA A 27 1.35 -4.86 12.62
N GLN A 28 0.08 -4.86 12.23
CA GLN A 28 -0.39 -4.15 11.05
C GLN A 28 -0.96 -2.78 11.43
N ILE A 29 -0.60 -1.75 10.67
CA ILE A 29 -1.07 -0.38 10.86
C ILE A 29 -1.87 0.03 9.62
N SER A 30 -3.10 0.48 9.83
CA SER A 30 -3.92 1.05 8.76
C SER A 30 -3.70 2.56 8.66
N VAL A 31 -3.41 3.06 7.47
CA VAL A 31 -3.17 4.47 7.16
C VAL A 31 -4.00 4.88 5.94
N ARG A 32 -4.28 6.19 5.81
CA ARG A 32 -4.97 6.75 4.63
C ARG A 32 -3.94 7.43 3.73
N VAL A 33 -3.86 7.02 2.47
CA VAL A 33 -2.92 7.57 1.49
C VAL A 33 -3.70 8.38 0.45
N ILE A 34 -3.17 9.56 0.10
CA ILE A 34 -3.70 10.44 -0.94
C ILE A 34 -2.55 10.72 -1.91
N HIS A 35 -2.72 10.36 -3.18
CA HIS A 35 -1.75 10.63 -4.25
C HIS A 35 -2.46 10.72 -5.59
N ASP A 36 -1.94 11.54 -6.52
CA ASP A 36 -2.39 11.58 -7.92
C ASP A 36 -3.91 11.80 -8.13
N GLY A 37 -4.56 12.47 -7.17
CA GLY A 37 -6.01 12.72 -7.19
C GLY A 37 -6.86 11.60 -6.57
N GLU A 38 -6.24 10.49 -6.17
CA GLU A 38 -6.88 9.35 -5.56
C GLU A 38 -6.69 9.32 -4.04
N SER A 39 -7.57 8.59 -3.35
CA SER A 39 -7.40 8.33 -1.92
C SER A 39 -7.87 6.95 -1.50
N GLY A 40 -7.07 6.28 -0.68
CA GLY A 40 -7.31 4.90 -0.24
C GLY A 40 -6.85 4.66 1.20
N THR A 41 -7.33 3.56 1.78
CA THR A 41 -6.82 3.05 3.07
C THR A 41 -5.95 1.83 2.80
N VAL A 42 -4.77 1.82 3.39
CA VAL A 42 -3.77 0.77 3.20
C VAL A 42 -3.39 0.23 4.57
N THR A 43 -3.36 -1.09 4.68
CA THR A 43 -2.89 -1.78 5.88
C THR A 43 -1.52 -2.34 5.58
N THR A 44 -0.53 -1.88 6.35
CA THR A 44 0.89 -2.18 6.11
C THR A 44 1.52 -2.81 7.35
N ALA A 45 2.58 -3.59 7.17
CA ALA A 45 3.48 -4.02 8.24
C ALA A 45 4.73 -3.11 8.36
N GLY A 46 4.84 -2.10 7.49
CA GLY A 46 5.89 -1.10 7.51
C GLY A 46 5.85 -0.22 8.75
N SER A 47 6.98 0.41 9.04
CA SER A 47 7.17 1.23 10.25
C SER A 47 7.17 2.73 9.96
N VAL A 48 7.53 3.14 8.74
CA VAL A 48 7.60 4.56 8.33
C VAL A 48 6.84 4.84 7.03
N VAL A 49 6.56 6.11 6.76
CA VAL A 49 5.85 6.57 5.55
C VAL A 49 6.45 6.00 4.26
N ARG A 50 7.78 5.94 4.16
CA ARG A 50 8.49 5.39 2.99
C ARG A 50 8.12 3.93 2.68
N ASP A 51 7.87 3.13 3.71
CA ASP A 51 7.53 1.70 3.52
C ASP A 51 6.17 1.60 2.83
N VAL A 52 5.20 2.41 3.23
CA VAL A 52 3.87 2.50 2.60
C VAL A 52 3.97 2.95 1.15
N LEU A 53 4.77 3.98 0.87
CA LEU A 53 4.98 4.45 -0.51
C LEU A 53 5.60 3.35 -1.37
N SER A 54 6.55 2.59 -0.82
CA SER A 54 7.21 1.49 -1.53
C SER A 54 6.27 0.31 -1.79
N GLU A 55 5.45 -0.07 -0.81
CA GLU A 55 4.43 -1.13 -0.95
C GLU A 55 3.37 -0.80 -2.02
N LEU A 56 3.08 0.49 -2.21
CA LEU A 56 2.15 0.99 -3.24
C LEU A 56 2.85 1.35 -4.56
N GLU A 57 4.15 1.11 -4.66
CA GLU A 57 4.97 1.45 -5.83
C GLU A 57 4.93 2.94 -6.20
N ILE A 58 4.69 3.82 -5.22
CA ILE A 58 4.65 5.28 -5.38
C ILE A 58 6.08 5.84 -5.25
N SER A 59 6.66 6.25 -6.37
CA SER A 59 7.93 6.98 -6.39
C SER A 59 7.72 8.49 -6.33
N LEU A 60 8.60 9.21 -5.62
CA LEU A 60 8.61 10.67 -5.56
C LEU A 60 9.55 11.24 -6.61
N GLY A 61 9.08 12.21 -7.41
CA GLY A 61 9.94 13.03 -8.26
C GLY A 61 10.80 14.00 -7.43
N ALA A 62 11.84 14.58 -8.04
CA ALA A 62 12.79 15.46 -7.35
C ALA A 62 12.13 16.66 -6.64
N LEU A 63 11.04 17.18 -7.20
CA LEU A 63 10.29 18.31 -6.66
C LEU A 63 9.03 17.88 -5.88
N ASP A 64 8.68 16.60 -5.92
CA ASP A 64 7.52 16.10 -5.19
C ASP A 64 7.79 16.14 -3.68
N ARG A 65 6.71 16.20 -2.90
CA ARG A 65 6.76 16.21 -1.44
C ARG A 65 5.77 15.21 -0.89
N VAL A 66 6.08 14.64 0.26
CA VAL A 66 5.15 13.84 1.06
C VAL A 66 4.99 14.45 2.44
N THR A 67 3.76 14.44 2.95
CA THR A 67 3.43 14.84 4.31
C THR A 67 2.63 13.73 4.99
N PRO A 68 3.04 13.24 6.18
CA PRO A 68 4.31 13.53 6.88
C PRO A 68 5.56 13.10 6.08
N SER A 69 6.75 13.48 6.56
CA SER A 69 8.04 13.09 5.94
C SER A 69 8.16 11.57 5.78
N GLU A 70 8.88 11.12 4.76
CA GLU A 70 9.18 9.70 4.48
C GLU A 70 9.69 8.90 5.67
N PHE A 71 10.40 9.55 6.60
CA PHE A 71 11.00 8.92 7.79
C PHE A 71 10.09 8.97 9.02
N THR A 72 8.89 9.53 8.90
CA THR A 72 7.94 9.62 10.01
C THR A 72 7.42 8.23 10.34
N THR A 73 7.50 7.84 11.63
CA THR A 73 6.92 6.59 12.13
C THR A 73 5.41 6.59 11.97
N LEU A 74 4.85 5.48 11.49
CA LEU A 74 3.43 5.34 11.26
C LEU A 74 2.64 5.24 12.58
N THR A 75 1.43 5.78 12.55
CA THR A 75 0.43 5.64 13.61
C THR A 75 -0.90 5.25 12.99
N LYS A 76 -1.76 4.59 13.77
CA LYS A 76 -3.06 4.13 13.29
C LYS A 76 -3.91 5.29 12.80
N GLY A 77 -4.44 5.17 11.59
CA GLY A 77 -5.26 6.19 10.95
C GLY A 77 -4.47 7.39 10.41
N MET A 78 -3.14 7.33 10.40
CA MET A 78 -2.30 8.41 9.86
C MET A 78 -2.70 8.72 8.42
N LYS A 79 -2.82 10.02 8.10
CA LYS A 79 -3.04 10.49 6.74
C LYS A 79 -1.71 10.86 6.11
N ILE A 80 -1.39 10.20 5.01
CA ILE A 80 -0.21 10.44 4.16
C ILE A 80 -0.69 11.12 2.88
N THR A 81 -0.02 12.17 2.44
CA THR A 81 -0.38 12.95 1.25
C THR A 81 0.84 13.22 0.41
N VAL A 82 0.80 12.78 -0.85
CA VAL A 82 1.81 13.07 -1.87
C VAL A 82 1.37 14.29 -2.67
N THR A 83 2.24 15.30 -2.76
CA THR A 83 2.04 16.52 -3.53
C THR A 83 3.00 16.52 -4.71
N ARG A 84 2.45 16.50 -5.93
CA ARG A 84 3.20 16.51 -7.18
C ARG A 84 3.54 17.93 -7.62
N VAL A 85 4.77 18.15 -8.07
CA VAL A 85 5.21 19.46 -8.60
C VAL A 85 5.58 19.30 -10.08
N ARG A 86 5.05 20.18 -10.94
CA ARG A 86 5.34 20.21 -12.39
C ARG A 86 5.76 21.61 -12.80
N GLU A 87 6.86 21.71 -13.54
CA GLU A 87 7.31 22.94 -14.18
C GLU A 87 6.92 22.92 -15.66
N LYS A 88 6.42 24.03 -16.17
CA LYS A 88 6.07 24.21 -17.58
C LYS A 88 6.68 25.52 -18.08
N VAL A 89 7.41 25.46 -19.19
CA VAL A 89 7.82 26.64 -19.93
C VAL A 89 6.75 26.93 -20.96
N GLU A 90 6.23 28.15 -20.95
CA GLU A 90 5.22 28.63 -21.89
C GLU A 90 5.80 29.84 -22.64
N SER A 91 5.65 29.85 -23.96
CA SER A 91 6.15 30.91 -24.82
C SER A 91 4.98 31.46 -25.64
N GLU A 92 4.88 32.78 -25.70
CA GLU A 92 3.89 33.49 -26.50
C GLU A 92 4.61 34.36 -27.54
N GLU A 93 4.20 34.27 -28.80
CA GLU A 93 4.68 35.18 -29.84
C GLU A 93 3.91 36.49 -29.76
N VAL A 94 4.62 37.59 -29.58
CA VAL A 94 4.06 38.96 -29.61
C VAL A 94 4.64 39.73 -30.78
N LEU A 95 3.79 40.53 -31.46
CA LEU A 95 4.26 41.44 -32.49
C LEU A 95 5.12 42.53 -31.85
N VAL A 96 6.38 42.66 -32.28
CA VAL A 96 7.28 43.74 -31.86
C VAL A 96 7.21 44.86 -32.90
N PRO A 97 6.67 46.05 -32.58
CA PRO A 97 6.67 47.18 -33.51
C PRO A 97 8.10 47.63 -33.84
N PHE A 98 8.32 48.10 -35.07
CA PHE A 98 9.60 48.70 -35.46
C PHE A 98 9.44 50.20 -35.76
N GLU A 99 10.47 50.97 -35.43
CA GLU A 99 10.57 52.38 -35.82
C GLU A 99 11.06 52.52 -37.27
N LYS A 100 10.52 53.50 -37.99
CA LYS A 100 10.97 53.86 -39.34
C LYS A 100 12.09 54.89 -39.24
N GLN A 101 13.21 54.66 -39.93
CA GLN A 101 14.28 55.65 -40.14
C GLN A 101 13.96 56.58 -41.31
#